data_AF-A0A7S0PZB5-F1
#
_entry.id   AF-A0A7S0PZB5-F1
#
_cell.length_a   1.000
_cell.length_b   1.000
_cell.length_c   1.000
_cell.angle_alpha   90.00
_cell.angle_beta   90.00
_cell.angle_gamma   90.00
#
_symmetry.space_group_name_H-M   'P 1'
#
loop_
_entity.id
_entity.type
_entity.pdbx_description
1 polymer ?
#
loop_
_entity_poly.entity_id
_entity_poly.type
_entity_poly.pdbx_seq_one_letter_code
_entity_poly.pdbx_strand_id
1 'polypeptide(L)'
;MGGFGHGLWWYLPVQLDEPHFLHITVLELLATGFNAIVLAPHLLAFRRVVLMSDALATPYTLSRHKPRSATLRHALACLLDDATYKSVAEIADVAQLFGDGNPAADAVSRNETARFFTLCRQLGVRPRQLDVPPAVLTIWRRMVDCAKARNVIVRHDLAWRPTPPLPCQRSLKPWEEHSAVKNRNAEKGDGPPLPGRFYTRLVFSERA
;
A
#
# COMPACT_ATOMS: atom_id res chain seq x y z
N MET A 1 -8.10 4.88 5.89
CA MET A 1 -7.28 3.97 5.04
C MET A 1 -7.10 4.63 3.68
N GLY A 2 -6.01 4.38 2.98
CA GLY A 2 -5.84 4.96 1.65
C GLY A 2 -4.62 4.44 0.94
N GLY A 3 -4.50 4.78 -0.34
CA GLY A 3 -3.43 4.31 -1.19
C GLY A 3 -3.21 5.19 -2.40
N PHE A 4 -2.05 5.01 -3.04
CA PHE A 4 -1.58 5.77 -4.18
C PHE A 4 -0.82 4.86 -5.16
N GLY A 5 -0.94 5.13 -6.46
CA GLY A 5 -0.16 4.50 -7.50
C GLY A 5 -0.16 5.34 -8.77
N HIS A 6 1.01 5.79 -9.22
CA HIS A 6 1.21 6.52 -10.49
C HIS A 6 0.23 7.68 -10.74
N GLY A 7 -0.07 8.49 -9.71
CA GLY A 7 -1.00 9.61 -9.83
C GLY A 7 -2.47 9.26 -9.60
N LEU A 8 -2.80 7.98 -9.45
CA LEU A 8 -4.11 7.55 -8.98
C LEU A 8 -4.06 7.39 -7.46
N TRP A 9 -5.12 7.80 -6.78
CA TRP A 9 -5.21 7.66 -5.33
C TRP A 9 -6.63 7.38 -4.90
N TRP A 10 -6.79 6.81 -3.71
CA TRP A 10 -8.09 6.56 -3.11
C TRP A 10 -7.99 6.72 -1.60
N TYR A 11 -9.13 7.05 -1.00
CA TYR A 11 -9.25 7.22 0.43
C TYR A 11 -10.55 6.60 0.91
N LEU A 12 -10.43 5.70 1.86
CA LEU A 12 -11.55 5.11 2.58
C LEU A 12 -11.61 5.75 3.97
N PRO A 13 -12.62 6.59 4.25
CA PRO A 13 -12.86 7.06 5.61
C PRO A 13 -13.28 5.86 6.47
N VAL A 14 -12.55 5.64 7.56
CA VAL A 14 -12.82 4.60 8.55
C VAL A 14 -13.16 5.28 9.87
N GLN A 15 -13.98 4.66 10.72
CA GLN A 15 -14.29 5.26 12.02
C GLN A 15 -13.02 5.26 12.89
N LEU A 16 -12.83 6.29 13.72
CA LEU A 16 -11.60 6.48 14.48
C LEU A 16 -11.26 5.31 15.42
N ASP A 17 -12.27 4.60 15.92
CA ASP A 17 -12.13 3.47 16.83
C ASP A 17 -11.74 2.15 16.11
N GLU A 18 -12.15 1.98 14.85
CA GLU A 18 -12.00 0.72 14.12
C GLU A 18 -10.54 0.26 13.92
N PRO A 19 -9.57 1.14 13.56
CA PRO A 19 -8.17 0.75 13.41
C PRO A 19 -7.54 0.22 14.70
N HIS A 20 -8.07 0.55 15.88
CA HIS A 20 -7.53 0.03 17.15
C HIS A 20 -7.79 -1.47 17.34
N PHE A 21 -8.68 -2.08 16.57
CA PHE A 21 -8.91 -3.52 16.61
C PHE A 21 -7.95 -4.29 15.70
N LEU A 22 -7.21 -3.60 14.82
CA LEU A 22 -6.35 -4.21 13.81
C LEU A 22 -4.90 -3.77 14.01
N HIS A 23 -4.01 -4.74 14.16
CA HIS A 23 -2.57 -4.48 14.23
C HIS A 23 -2.07 -3.83 12.93
N ILE A 24 -1.04 -2.99 13.01
CA ILE A 24 -0.52 -2.25 11.85
C ILE A 24 -0.19 -3.17 10.66
N THR A 25 0.36 -4.35 10.91
CA THR A 25 0.65 -5.35 9.86
C THR A 25 -0.60 -5.85 9.11
N VAL A 26 -1.76 -5.89 9.77
CA VAL A 26 -3.03 -6.23 9.12
C VAL A 26 -3.51 -5.06 8.28
N LEU A 27 -3.39 -3.83 8.80
CA LEU A 27 -3.73 -2.62 8.06
C LEU A 27 -2.87 -2.48 6.80
N GLU A 28 -1.56 -2.74 6.89
CA GLU A 28 -0.62 -2.71 5.76
C GLU A 28 -0.97 -3.74 4.68
N LEU A 29 -1.31 -4.97 5.08
CA LEU A 29 -1.79 -6.01 4.17
C LEU A 29 -3.08 -5.59 3.47
N LEU A 30 -4.06 -5.07 4.21
CA LEU A 30 -5.33 -4.60 3.67
C LEU A 30 -5.13 -3.41 2.73
N ALA A 31 -4.30 -2.43 3.07
CA ALA A 31 -3.99 -1.31 2.20
C ALA A 31 -3.41 -1.77 0.86
N THR A 32 -2.48 -2.73 0.89
CA THR A 32 -1.89 -3.32 -0.32
C THR A 32 -2.92 -4.09 -1.15
N GLY A 33 -3.78 -4.88 -0.49
CA GLY A 33 -4.87 -5.60 -1.16
C GLY A 33 -5.93 -4.68 -1.76
N PHE A 34 -6.29 -3.60 -1.05
CA PHE A 34 -7.23 -2.60 -1.52
C PHE A 34 -6.66 -1.79 -2.67
N ASN A 35 -5.35 -1.50 -2.70
CA ASN A 35 -4.69 -0.96 -3.88
C ASN A 35 -4.92 -1.85 -5.11
N ALA A 36 -4.74 -3.17 -4.97
CA ALA A 36 -4.99 -4.09 -6.08
C ALA A 36 -6.44 -4.04 -6.57
N ILE A 37 -7.43 -4.02 -5.65
CA ILE A 37 -8.85 -3.97 -6.01
C ILE A 37 -9.24 -2.62 -6.65
N VAL A 38 -8.91 -1.50 -6.01
CA VAL A 38 -9.30 -0.16 -6.45
C VAL A 38 -8.64 0.21 -7.78
N LEU A 39 -7.36 -0.16 -7.96
CA LEU A 39 -6.61 0.14 -9.17
C LEU A 39 -6.80 -0.91 -10.27
N ALA A 40 -7.53 -2.00 -10.03
CA ALA A 40 -7.70 -3.10 -10.99
C ALA A 40 -8.07 -2.68 -12.42
N PRO A 41 -9.01 -1.71 -12.64
CA PRO A 41 -9.34 -1.26 -14.00
C PRO A 41 -8.13 -0.69 -14.77
N HIS A 42 -7.10 -0.24 -14.06
CA HIS A 42 -5.87 0.30 -14.62
C HIS A 42 -4.74 -0.73 -14.64
N LEU A 43 -4.68 -1.62 -13.65
CA LEU A 43 -3.61 -2.63 -13.53
C LEU A 43 -3.77 -3.78 -14.53
N LEU A 44 -4.99 -4.22 -14.81
CA LEU A 44 -5.25 -5.38 -15.68
C LEU A 44 -4.93 -5.15 -17.16
N ALA A 45 -4.66 -3.90 -17.55
CA ALA A 45 -4.17 -3.57 -18.89
C ALA A 45 -2.69 -3.97 -19.10
N PHE A 46 -1.96 -4.28 -18.01
CA PHE A 46 -0.54 -4.62 -18.07
C PHE A 46 -0.33 -6.13 -18.00
N ARG A 47 0.70 -6.62 -18.69
CA ARG A 47 1.11 -8.03 -18.63
C ARG A 47 1.58 -8.45 -17.24
N ARG A 48 2.17 -7.51 -16.50
CA ARG A 48 2.73 -7.73 -15.16
C ARG A 48 2.76 -6.42 -14.39
N VAL A 49 2.45 -6.49 -13.11
CA VAL A 49 2.48 -5.35 -12.18
C VAL A 49 3.27 -5.70 -10.93
N VAL A 50 3.71 -4.68 -10.20
CA VAL A 50 4.40 -4.87 -8.91
C VAL A 50 3.65 -4.08 -7.86
N LEU A 51 3.14 -4.79 -6.85
CA LEU A 51 2.56 -4.18 -5.66
C LEU A 51 3.69 -3.94 -4.67
N MET A 52 3.97 -2.66 -4.39
CA MET A 52 5.03 -2.26 -3.47
C MET A 52 4.44 -1.90 -2.11
N SER A 53 5.09 -2.35 -1.04
CA SER A 53 4.73 -2.02 0.34
C SER A 53 6.00 -1.81 1.16
N ASP A 54 6.03 -0.78 2.00
CA ASP A 54 7.11 -0.51 2.97
C ASP A 54 6.97 -1.38 4.24
N ALA A 55 5.89 -2.13 4.36
CA ALA A 55 5.66 -3.11 5.40
C ALA A 55 6.46 -4.39 5.16
N LEU A 56 7.56 -4.59 5.88
CA LEU A 56 8.38 -5.81 5.85
C LEU A 56 7.57 -7.12 5.96
N ALA A 57 6.45 -7.10 6.67
CA ALA A 57 5.60 -8.26 6.89
C ALA A 57 4.73 -8.62 5.68
N THR A 58 4.39 -7.66 4.82
CA THR A 58 3.44 -7.86 3.71
C THR A 58 4.02 -8.76 2.62
N PRO A 59 5.25 -8.55 2.11
CA PRO A 59 5.88 -9.48 1.17
C PRO A 59 6.09 -10.86 1.80
N TYR A 60 6.45 -10.96 3.09
CA TYR A 60 6.66 -12.24 3.78
C TYR A 60 5.36 -13.04 3.99
N THR A 61 4.27 -12.35 4.31
CA THR A 61 2.94 -12.94 4.50
C THR A 61 2.33 -13.39 3.19
N LEU A 62 2.49 -12.57 2.14
CA LEU A 62 1.99 -12.85 0.79
C LEU A 62 2.86 -13.90 0.04
N SER A 63 4.14 -14.05 0.38
CA SER A 63 5.06 -15.00 -0.27
C SER A 63 5.07 -16.40 0.33
N ARG A 64 4.88 -16.56 1.64
CA ARG A 64 5.09 -17.85 2.34
C ARG A 64 3.82 -18.56 2.80
N HIS A 65 2.62 -17.98 2.61
CA HIS A 65 1.32 -18.57 2.97
C HIS A 65 1.19 -19.08 4.41
N LYS A 66 2.04 -18.62 5.34
CA LYS A 66 1.98 -18.95 6.77
C LYS A 66 2.04 -17.69 7.62
N PRO A 67 1.01 -16.82 7.59
CA PRO A 67 0.89 -15.78 8.60
C PRO A 67 0.75 -16.47 9.96
N ARG A 68 1.67 -16.20 10.88
CA ARG A 68 1.60 -16.76 12.25
C ARG A 68 0.36 -16.27 13.00
N SER A 69 -0.13 -15.08 12.66
CA SER A 69 -1.34 -14.49 13.23
C SER A 69 -2.61 -15.00 12.54
N ALA A 70 -3.60 -15.44 13.32
CA ALA A 70 -4.92 -15.81 12.84
C ALA A 70 -5.64 -14.62 12.16
N THR A 71 -5.37 -13.39 12.59
CA THR A 71 -5.97 -12.18 12.00
C THR A 71 -5.39 -11.88 10.61
N LEU A 72 -4.08 -12.07 10.42
CA LEU A 72 -3.47 -11.93 9.08
C LEU A 72 -3.95 -13.02 8.11
N ARG A 73 -4.10 -14.27 8.57
CA ARG A 73 -4.71 -15.34 7.77
C ARG A 73 -6.12 -15.00 7.35
N HIS A 74 -6.92 -14.47 8.27
CA HIS A 74 -8.28 -14.06 7.97
C HIS A 74 -8.34 -12.89 6.98
N ALA A 75 -7.49 -11.87 7.15
CA ALA A 75 -7.38 -10.76 6.21
C ALA A 75 -7.01 -11.22 4.79
N LEU A 76 -6.01 -12.09 4.69
CA LEU A 76 -5.63 -12.69 3.40
C LEU A 76 -6.79 -13.50 2.80
N ALA A 77 -7.47 -14.34 3.60
CA ALA A 77 -8.62 -15.11 3.12
C ALA A 77 -9.75 -14.21 2.60
N CYS A 78 -10.04 -13.08 3.27
CA CYS A 78 -11.03 -12.12 2.79
C CYS A 78 -10.63 -11.46 1.46
N LEU A 79 -9.34 -11.14 1.26
CA LEU A 79 -8.83 -10.64 -0.03
C LEU A 79 -8.94 -11.71 -1.12
N LEU A 80 -8.60 -12.96 -0.77
CA LEU A 80 -8.72 -14.13 -1.65
C LEU A 80 -10.17 -14.58 -1.89
N ASP A 81 -11.17 -13.98 -1.27
CA ASP A 81 -12.57 -14.22 -1.61
C ASP A 81 -13.01 -13.33 -2.78
N ASP A 82 -12.33 -12.20 -3.00
CA ASP A 82 -12.66 -11.22 -4.02
C ASP A 82 -12.04 -11.57 -5.40
N ALA A 83 -12.89 -11.67 -6.43
CA ALA A 83 -12.45 -12.03 -7.78
C ALA A 83 -11.57 -10.97 -8.45
N THR A 84 -11.78 -9.69 -8.11
CA THR A 84 -10.98 -8.57 -8.66
C THR A 84 -9.57 -8.63 -8.12
N TYR A 85 -9.42 -8.85 -6.81
CA TYR A 85 -8.13 -9.07 -6.17
C TYR A 85 -7.39 -10.26 -6.80
N LYS A 86 -8.05 -11.41 -6.98
CA LYS A 86 -7.45 -12.59 -7.62
C LYS A 86 -6.90 -12.28 -9.00
N SER A 87 -7.70 -11.60 -9.82
CA SER A 87 -7.34 -11.27 -11.21
C SER A 87 -6.07 -10.41 -11.27
N VAL A 88 -5.94 -9.42 -10.37
CA VAL A 88 -4.73 -8.60 -10.27
C VAL A 88 -3.56 -9.41 -9.71
N ALA A 89 -3.82 -10.24 -8.71
CA ALA A 89 -2.79 -11.05 -8.07
C ALA A 89 -2.17 -12.10 -9.00
N GLU A 90 -2.87 -12.57 -10.03
CA GLU A 90 -2.32 -13.46 -11.08
C GLU A 90 -1.19 -12.81 -11.89
N ILE A 91 -1.26 -11.49 -12.09
CA ILE A 91 -0.28 -10.71 -12.85
C ILE A 91 0.66 -9.90 -11.95
N ALA A 92 0.51 -9.99 -10.63
CA ALA A 92 1.25 -9.18 -9.68
C ALA A 92 2.42 -9.93 -9.02
N ASP A 93 3.55 -9.24 -8.90
CA ASP A 93 4.55 -9.54 -7.87
C ASP A 93 4.36 -8.62 -6.67
N VAL A 94 4.93 -9.02 -5.53
CA VAL A 94 5.06 -8.14 -4.37
C VAL A 94 6.53 -7.81 -4.15
N ALA A 95 6.80 -6.53 -3.94
CA ALA A 95 8.14 -6.02 -3.61
C ALA A 95 8.11 -5.15 -2.35
N GLN A 96 9.21 -5.18 -1.62
CA GLN A 96 9.44 -4.25 -0.52
C GLN A 96 9.81 -2.88 -1.09
N LEU A 97 9.14 -1.84 -0.61
CA LEU A 97 9.49 -0.46 -0.88
C LEU A 97 10.54 -0.01 0.14
N PHE A 98 11.58 0.68 -0.35
CA PHE A 98 12.65 1.23 0.47
C PHE A 98 12.77 2.73 0.20
N GLY A 99 13.19 3.50 1.21
CA GLY A 99 13.49 4.93 1.07
C GLY A 99 12.26 5.78 0.72
N ASP A 100 12.47 6.79 -0.13
CA ASP A 100 11.52 7.89 -0.38
C ASP A 100 10.40 7.54 -1.36
N GLY A 101 10.11 6.26 -1.59
CA GLY A 101 9.10 5.82 -2.57
C GLY A 101 7.65 5.84 -2.05
N ASN A 102 7.45 5.80 -0.73
CA ASN A 102 6.11 5.75 -0.11
C ASN A 102 5.45 7.08 0.36
N PRO A 103 6.10 8.27 0.37
CA PRO A 103 5.53 9.46 1.01
C PRO A 103 4.12 9.86 0.56
N ALA A 104 3.77 9.62 -0.70
CA ALA A 104 2.44 9.93 -1.22
C ALA A 104 1.37 8.99 -0.66
N ALA A 105 1.61 7.67 -0.68
CA ALA A 105 0.68 6.69 -0.12
C ALA A 105 0.56 6.84 1.40
N ASP A 106 1.67 7.11 2.08
CA ASP A 106 1.69 7.40 3.52
C ASP A 106 0.82 8.61 3.86
N ALA A 107 1.00 9.73 3.16
CA ALA A 107 0.21 10.93 3.37
C ALA A 107 -1.30 10.65 3.20
N VAL A 108 -1.70 9.92 2.15
CA VAL A 108 -3.10 9.55 1.92
C VAL A 108 -3.62 8.62 3.02
N SER A 109 -2.85 7.60 3.42
CA SER A 109 -3.28 6.65 4.46
C SER A 109 -3.50 7.30 5.83
N ARG A 110 -2.75 8.36 6.13
CA ARG A 110 -2.81 9.18 7.36
C ARG A 110 -3.79 10.35 7.28
N ASN A 111 -4.51 10.50 6.18
CA ASN A 111 -5.40 11.64 5.90
C ASN A 111 -4.67 13.01 5.92
N GLU A 112 -3.39 13.03 5.55
CA GLU A 112 -2.58 14.24 5.42
C GLU A 112 -2.72 14.86 4.02
N THR A 113 -3.96 15.15 3.63
CA THR A 113 -4.33 15.57 2.26
C THR A 113 -3.56 16.79 1.75
N ALA A 114 -3.29 17.78 2.61
CA ALA A 114 -2.49 18.95 2.26
C ALA A 114 -1.03 18.58 1.90
N ARG A 115 -0.44 17.64 2.65
CA ARG A 115 0.90 17.11 2.38
C ARG A 115 0.91 16.34 1.05
N PHE A 116 -0.08 15.49 0.84
CA PHE A 116 -0.22 14.71 -0.40
C PHE A 116 -0.25 15.61 -1.64
N PHE A 117 -1.09 16.64 -1.66
CA PHE A 117 -1.16 17.56 -2.80
C PHE A 117 0.10 18.42 -2.97
N THR A 118 0.79 18.73 -1.87
CA THR A 118 2.10 19.40 -1.93
C THR A 118 3.15 18.51 -2.58
N LEU A 119 3.23 17.22 -2.20
CA LEU A 119 4.11 16.24 -2.83
C LEU A 119 3.81 16.10 -4.32
N CYS A 120 2.55 15.92 -4.69
CA CYS A 120 2.16 15.78 -6.09
C CYS A 120 2.61 16.98 -6.92
N ARG A 121 2.45 18.21 -6.40
CA ARG A 121 2.90 19.43 -7.06
C ARG A 121 4.41 19.48 -7.23
N GLN A 122 5.17 19.12 -6.19
CA GLN A 122 6.64 19.09 -6.22
C GLN A 122 7.16 18.03 -7.20
N LEU A 123 6.45 16.92 -7.35
CA LEU A 123 6.78 15.83 -8.28
C LEU A 123 6.22 16.04 -9.70
N GLY A 124 5.48 17.12 -9.95
CA GLY A 124 4.82 17.35 -11.25
C GLY A 124 3.70 16.34 -11.57
N VAL A 125 3.19 15.62 -10.56
CA VAL A 125 2.12 14.64 -10.70
C VAL A 125 0.76 15.33 -10.57
N ARG A 126 -0.17 15.00 -11.48
CA ARG A 126 -1.58 15.43 -11.39
C ARG A 126 -2.40 14.30 -10.74
N PRO A 127 -2.74 14.39 -9.45
CA PRO A 127 -3.42 13.30 -8.77
C PRO A 127 -4.90 13.23 -9.20
N ARG A 128 -5.38 12.02 -9.49
CA ARG A 128 -6.79 11.73 -9.75
C ARG A 128 -7.32 10.76 -8.69
N GLN A 129 -8.35 11.20 -7.97
CA GLN A 129 -9.00 10.35 -6.98
C GLN A 129 -9.86 9.30 -7.67
N LEU A 130 -9.85 8.08 -7.15
CA LEU A 130 -10.70 6.98 -7.54
C LEU A 130 -11.73 6.70 -6.45
N ASP A 131 -12.92 6.28 -6.88
CA ASP A 131 -13.94 5.78 -5.98
C ASP A 131 -13.53 4.43 -5.40
N VAL A 132 -13.83 4.22 -4.12
CA VAL A 132 -13.55 2.96 -3.44
C VAL A 132 -14.67 1.96 -3.77
N PRO A 133 -14.39 0.81 -4.42
CA PRO A 133 -15.42 -0.15 -4.76
C PRO A 133 -16.11 -0.73 -3.51
N PRO A 134 -17.41 -1.07 -3.58
CA PRO A 134 -18.14 -1.64 -2.44
C PRO A 134 -17.49 -2.89 -1.83
N ALA A 135 -16.81 -3.71 -2.65
CA ALA A 135 -16.09 -4.89 -2.20
C ALA A 135 -15.03 -4.57 -1.13
N VAL A 136 -14.31 -3.45 -1.26
CA VAL A 136 -13.32 -2.99 -0.29
C VAL A 136 -13.96 -2.70 1.05
N LEU A 137 -15.12 -2.02 1.05
CA LEU A 137 -15.88 -1.73 2.26
C LEU A 137 -16.41 -3.00 2.92
N THR A 138 -16.89 -3.97 2.12
CA THR A 138 -17.33 -5.28 2.62
C THR A 138 -16.19 -6.03 3.31
N ILE A 139 -14.98 -6.06 2.72
CA ILE A 139 -13.81 -6.69 3.34
C ILE A 139 -13.40 -5.96 4.63
N TRP A 140 -13.39 -4.62 4.63
CA TRP A 140 -13.10 -3.82 5.82
C TRP A 140 -14.06 -4.16 6.98
N ARG A 141 -15.36 -4.16 6.71
CA ARG A 141 -16.40 -4.48 7.71
C ARG A 141 -16.22 -5.89 8.28
N ARG A 142 -16.05 -6.90 7.42
CA ARG A 142 -15.78 -8.29 7.85
C ARG A 142 -14.58 -8.36 8.81
N MET A 143 -13.50 -7.64 8.50
CA MET A 143 -12.30 -7.61 9.35
C MET A 143 -12.53 -6.94 10.69
N VAL A 144 -13.19 -5.78 10.69
CA VAL A 144 -13.53 -5.05 11.91
C VAL A 144 -14.47 -5.85 12.79
N ASP A 145 -15.54 -6.43 12.23
CA ASP A 145 -16.52 -7.24 12.97
C ASP A 145 -15.86 -8.48 13.59
N CYS A 146 -14.99 -9.16 12.83
CA CYS A 146 -14.22 -10.30 13.34
C CYS A 146 -13.28 -9.88 14.48
N ALA A 147 -12.61 -8.73 14.35
CA ALA A 147 -11.70 -8.25 15.38
C ALA A 147 -12.44 -7.78 16.65
N LYS A 148 -13.58 -7.09 16.49
CA LYS A 148 -14.48 -6.69 17.59
C LYS A 148 -15.02 -7.92 18.33
N ALA A 149 -15.46 -8.96 17.62
CA ALA A 149 -15.95 -10.21 18.23
C ALA A 149 -14.87 -10.94 19.05
N ARG A 150 -13.59 -10.79 18.69
CA ARG A 150 -12.45 -11.35 19.45
C ARG A 150 -12.03 -10.50 20.64
N ASN A 151 -12.58 -9.29 20.77
CA ASN A 151 -12.29 -8.31 21.82
C ASN A 151 -10.78 -8.03 22.03
N VAL A 152 -10.00 -8.06 20.93
CA VAL A 152 -8.58 -7.76 20.97
C VAL A 152 -8.38 -6.29 20.61
N ILE A 153 -8.05 -5.48 21.62
CA ILE A 153 -7.69 -4.08 21.41
C ILE A 153 -6.17 -4.00 21.24
N VAL A 154 -5.73 -3.53 20.08
CA VAL A 154 -4.34 -3.22 19.80
C VAL A 154 -4.07 -1.80 20.26
N ARG A 155 -3.21 -1.66 21.27
CA ARG A 155 -2.64 -0.36 21.61
C ARG A 155 -1.66 0.02 20.51
N HIS A 156 -2.07 0.92 19.63
CA HIS A 156 -1.12 1.68 18.85
C HIS A 156 -0.47 2.67 19.82
N ASP A 157 0.87 2.75 19.85
CA ASP A 157 1.51 3.86 20.56
C ASP A 157 1.04 5.16 19.91
N LEU A 158 0.07 5.81 20.56
CA LEU A 158 -0.68 6.98 20.12
C LEU A 158 0.17 8.25 20.10
N ALA A 159 1.49 8.14 20.03
CA ALA A 159 2.34 9.25 19.64
C ALA A 159 2.14 9.51 18.13
N TRP A 160 0.91 9.84 17.73
CA TRP A 160 0.62 10.51 16.48
C TRP A 160 1.45 11.79 16.50
N ARG A 161 2.56 11.75 15.78
CA ARG A 161 3.35 12.93 15.53
C ARG A 161 2.89 13.45 14.17
N PRO A 162 2.37 14.68 14.08
CA PRO A 162 2.09 15.28 12.79
C PRO A 162 3.36 15.23 11.96
N THR A 163 3.26 14.73 10.74
CA THR A 163 4.42 14.70 9.85
C THR A 163 4.89 16.14 9.61
N PRO A 164 6.18 16.46 9.77
CA PRO A 164 6.68 17.83 9.61
C PRO A 164 6.28 18.39 8.24
N PRO A 165 5.84 19.66 8.15
CA PRO A 165 5.41 20.25 6.88
C PRO A 165 6.54 20.17 5.85
N LEU A 166 6.17 19.95 4.59
CA LEU A 166 7.15 19.97 3.50
C LEU A 166 7.61 21.41 3.27
N PRO A 167 8.92 21.68 3.21
CA PRO A 167 9.41 23.01 2.84
C PRO A 167 8.97 23.33 1.41
N CYS A 168 8.52 24.56 1.17
CA CYS A 168 8.04 24.98 -0.16
C CYS A 168 9.17 24.97 -1.20
N GLN A 169 10.39 25.29 -0.77
CA GLN A 169 11.64 25.21 -1.52
C GLN A 169 12.77 25.01 -0.51
N ARG A 170 13.68 24.06 -0.80
CA ARG A 170 15.00 24.02 -0.15
C ARG A 170 16.05 23.79 -1.22
N SER A 171 17.20 24.42 -1.05
CA SER A 171 18.36 24.07 -1.87
C SER A 171 18.72 22.60 -1.62
N LEU A 172 19.01 21.88 -2.69
CA LEU A 172 19.61 20.55 -2.57
C LEU A 172 20.95 20.70 -1.88
N LYS A 173 21.30 19.73 -1.04
CA LYS A 173 22.64 19.62 -0.49
C LYS A 173 23.58 19.11 -1.59
N PRO A 174 24.89 19.39 -1.55
CA PRO A 174 25.80 19.04 -2.64
C PRO A 174 25.78 17.55 -3.05
N TRP A 175 25.56 16.64 -2.10
CA TRP A 175 25.44 15.20 -2.38
C TRP A 175 24.09 14.78 -2.99
N GLU A 176 23.03 15.54 -2.72
CA GLU A 176 21.71 15.36 -3.33
C GLU A 176 21.73 15.85 -4.78
N GLU A 177 22.42 16.97 -5.05
CA GLU A 177 22.67 17.46 -6.41
C GLU A 177 23.43 16.41 -7.24
N HIS A 178 24.49 15.83 -6.66
CA HIS A 178 25.27 14.78 -7.32
C HIS A 178 24.42 13.54 -7.65
N SER A 179 23.53 13.13 -6.74
CA SER A 179 22.62 12.00 -6.93
C SER A 179 21.52 12.29 -7.95
N ALA A 180 20.98 13.52 -7.94
CA ALA A 180 19.96 13.96 -8.89
C ALA A 180 20.52 14.04 -10.32
N VAL A 181 21.77 14.50 -10.49
CA VAL A 181 22.45 14.51 -11.80
C VAL A 181 22.66 13.08 -12.31
N LYS A 182 23.08 12.16 -11.44
CA LYS A 182 23.29 10.75 -11.80
C LYS A 182 22.01 10.05 -12.26
N ASN A 183 20.87 10.40 -11.68
CA ASN A 183 19.58 9.78 -11.96
C ASN A 183 18.69 10.60 -12.91
N ARG A 184 19.18 11.74 -13.43
CA ARG A 184 18.41 12.67 -14.28
C ARG A 184 17.86 12.03 -15.55
N ASN A 185 18.62 11.09 -16.10
CA ASN A 185 18.29 10.36 -17.33
C ASN A 185 17.97 8.89 -17.04
N ALA A 186 17.63 8.54 -15.80
CA ALA A 186 17.21 7.18 -15.48
C ALA A 186 15.83 6.91 -16.08
N GLU A 187 15.80 6.38 -17.31
CA GLU A 187 14.57 5.91 -17.97
C GLU A 187 14.04 4.60 -17.36
N LYS A 188 14.85 3.96 -16.52
CA LYS A 188 14.40 2.88 -15.64
C LYS A 188 13.57 3.54 -14.54
N GLY A 189 12.25 3.55 -14.70
CA GLY A 189 11.35 4.00 -13.66
C GLY A 189 11.63 3.30 -12.32
N ASP A 190 11.11 3.86 -11.24
CA ASP A 190 11.34 3.49 -9.83
C ASP A 190 11.01 2.02 -9.47
N GLY A 191 10.56 1.23 -10.45
CA GLY A 191 10.44 -0.21 -10.34
C GLY A 191 11.80 -0.85 -10.08
N PRO A 192 11.85 -1.89 -9.23
CA PRO A 192 13.10 -2.61 -9.01
C PRO A 192 13.62 -3.18 -10.35
N PRO A 193 14.93 -3.48 -10.46
CA PRO A 193 15.48 -4.08 -11.67
C PRO A 193 14.87 -5.46 -11.93
N LEU A 194 14.47 -5.74 -13.18
CA LEU A 194 13.97 -7.03 -13.68
C LEU A 194 14.79 -8.24 -13.15
N PRO A 195 14.16 -9.42 -13.02
CA PRO A 195 14.24 -10.27 -11.83
C PRO A 195 15.58 -10.94 -11.60
N GLY A 196 15.94 -11.02 -10.31
CA GLY A 196 17.05 -11.84 -9.83
C GLY A 196 16.99 -12.20 -8.35
N ARG A 197 16.59 -11.29 -7.43
CA ARG A 197 16.69 -11.55 -5.97
C ARG A 197 15.64 -10.92 -5.04
N PHE A 198 14.73 -10.06 -5.49
CA PHE A 198 13.85 -9.27 -4.58
C PHE A 198 12.34 -9.35 -4.86
N TYR A 199 11.91 -10.12 -5.86
CA TYR A 199 10.49 -10.30 -6.17
C TYR A 199 10.01 -11.60 -5.56
N THR A 200 8.86 -11.55 -4.89
CA THR A 200 8.12 -12.80 -4.69
C THR A 200 6.83 -12.76 -5.48
N ARG A 201 6.65 -13.80 -6.30
CA ARG A 201 5.39 -14.05 -6.98
C ARG A 201 4.31 -14.35 -5.95
N LEU A 202 3.11 -13.81 -6.15
CA LEU A 202 1.92 -14.33 -5.50
C LEU A 202 1.64 -15.71 -6.10
N VAL A 203 2.21 -16.76 -5.50
CA VAL A 203 2.00 -18.14 -5.97
C VAL A 203 0.74 -18.67 -5.30
N PHE A 204 -0.35 -18.85 -6.03
CA PHE A 204 -1.51 -19.58 -5.53
C PHE A 204 -1.18 -21.07 -5.51
N SER A 205 -1.03 -21.66 -4.32
CA SER A 205 -1.03 -23.11 -4.19
C SER A 205 -2.49 -23.56 -4.20
N GLU A 206 -2.99 -24.01 -5.35
CA GLU A 206 -4.12 -24.93 -5.39
C GLU A 206 -3.68 -26.22 -4.70
N ARG A 207 -4.04 -26.39 -3.43
CA ARG A 207 -4.16 -27.71 -2.84
C ARG A 207 -5.51 -27.80 -2.14
N ALA A 208 -6.34 -28.63 -2.75
CA ALA A 208 -7.57 -29.20 -2.23
C ALA A 208 -7.39 -29.80 -0.84
#